data_AF-A0A3N5UQE5-F1
#
_entry.id   AF-A0A3N5UQE5-F1
#
_cell.length_a   1.000
_cell.length_b   1.000
_cell.length_c   1.000
_cell.angle_alpha   90.00
_cell.angle_beta   90.00
_cell.angle_gamma   90.00
#
_symmetry.space_group_name_H-M   'P 1'
#
loop_
_entity.id
_entity.type
_entity.pdbx_description
1 polymer ?
#
loop_
_entity_poly.entity_id
_entity_poly.type
_entity_poly.pdbx_seq_one_letter_code
_entity_poly.pdbx_strand_id
1 'polypeptide(L)' 'VQKVAEGKGNFGFNAESGKYEDLLEAGIIDPTKVARFALQNAASVAGLLLTTEAMVAEKPEKKKAHAMPSMPPEDMY' A
#
# COMPACT_ATOMS: atom_id res chain seq x y z
N VAL A 1 17.63 -13.67 -1.94
CA VAL A 1 17.36 -14.00 -0.51
C VAL A 1 18.43 -14.92 0.06
N GLN A 2 18.67 -16.10 -0.53
CA GLN A 2 19.65 -17.08 -0.01
C GLN A 2 21.03 -16.49 0.30
N LYS A 3 21.62 -15.74 -0.64
CA LYS A 3 22.92 -15.09 -0.45
C LYS A 3 22.95 -14.10 0.72
N VAL A 4 21.87 -13.35 0.95
CA VAL A 4 21.75 -12.43 2.10
C VAL A 4 21.65 -13.23 3.41
N ALA A 5 20.91 -14.34 3.40
CA ALA A 5 20.73 -15.21 4.57
C ALA A 5 22.00 -15.95 5.01
N GLU A 6 22.94 -16.18 4.09
CA GLU A 6 24.27 -16.74 4.38
C GLU A 6 25.20 -15.70 5.04
N GLY A 7 24.91 -14.41 4.86
CA GLY A 7 25.63 -13.31 5.50
C GLY A 7 25.25 -13.10 6.96
N LYS A 8 25.91 -12.13 7.61
CA LYS A 8 25.65 -11.75 9.00
C LYS A 8 25.58 -10.24 9.13
N GLY A 9 24.87 -9.75 10.15
CA GLY A 9 24.81 -8.32 10.46
C GLY A 9 24.17 -7.52 9.31
N ASN A 10 24.86 -6.48 8.86
CA ASN A 10 24.35 -5.52 7.86
C ASN A 10 24.56 -5.97 6.41
N PHE A 11 25.10 -7.18 6.18
CA PHE A 11 25.29 -7.70 4.83
C PHE A 11 23.94 -7.81 4.11
N GLY A 12 23.84 -7.18 2.94
CA GLY A 12 22.60 -7.15 2.18
C GLY A 12 22.82 -6.88 0.71
N PHE A 13 21.73 -6.68 -0.01
CA PHE A 13 21.74 -6.39 -1.45
C PHE A 13 21.45 -4.90 -1.67
N ASN A 14 22.39 -4.18 -2.23
CA ASN A 14 22.17 -2.82 -2.69
C ASN A 14 21.47 -2.86 -4.06
N ALA A 15 20.22 -2.41 -4.10
CA ALA A 15 19.39 -2.42 -5.30
C ALA A 15 19.80 -1.36 -6.35
N GLU A 16 20.49 -0.30 -5.94
CA GLU A 16 21.00 0.74 -6.85
C GLU A 16 22.24 0.24 -7.61
N SER A 17 23.19 -0.36 -6.91
CA SER A 17 24.45 -0.86 -7.51
C SER A 17 24.36 -2.29 -8.03
N GLY A 18 23.35 -3.06 -7.59
CA GLY A 18 23.18 -4.47 -7.91
C GLY A 18 24.19 -5.39 -7.19
N LYS A 19 24.86 -4.90 -6.16
CA LYS A 19 25.94 -5.63 -5.45
C LYS A 19 25.50 -6.08 -4.06
N TYR A 20 26.22 -7.08 -3.56
CA TYR A 20 26.11 -7.52 -2.18
C TYR A 20 27.24 -6.90 -1.38
N GLU A 21 26.88 -6.14 -0.35
CA GLU A 21 27.80 -5.32 0.44
C GLU A 21 27.23 -5.05 1.83
N ASP A 22 28.00 -4.37 2.68
CA ASP A 22 27.50 -3.89 3.97
C ASP A 22 26.59 -2.67 3.73
N LEU A 23 25.31 -2.82 4.06
CA LEU A 23 24.31 -1.78 3.82
C LEU A 23 24.46 -0.57 4.75
N LEU A 24 25.06 -0.75 5.94
CA LEU A 24 25.31 0.34 6.87
C LEU A 24 26.44 1.21 6.34
N GLU A 25 27.54 0.61 5.87
CA GLU A 25 28.64 1.33 5.22
C GLU A 25 28.20 2.01 3.91
N ALA A 26 27.30 1.38 3.15
CA ALA A 26 26.69 1.96 1.95
C ALA A 26 25.67 3.09 2.26
N GLY A 27 25.35 3.35 3.53
CA GLY A 27 24.42 4.39 3.95
C GLY A 27 22.93 4.05 3.74
N ILE A 28 22.60 2.78 3.46
CA ILE A 28 21.24 2.28 3.25
C ILE A 28 20.69 1.81 4.60
N ILE A 29 20.02 2.71 5.32
CA ILE A 29 19.65 2.50 6.73
C ILE A 29 18.15 2.75 6.94
N ASP A 30 17.47 1.75 7.51
CA ASP A 30 16.09 1.89 7.96
C ASP A 30 16.03 2.24 9.46
N PRO A 31 15.31 3.30 9.86
CA PRO A 31 15.14 3.61 11.27
C PRO A 31 14.43 2.47 12.01
N THR A 32 14.92 2.10 13.19
CA THR A 32 14.37 1.00 14.01
C THR A 32 12.86 1.12 14.23
N LYS A 33 12.37 2.35 14.47
CA LYS A 33 10.95 2.64 14.67
C LYS A 33 10.13 2.28 13.43
N VAL A 34 10.64 2.60 12.23
CA VAL A 34 9.94 2.37 10.96
C VAL A 34 9.81 0.87 10.69
N ALA A 35 10.91 0.13 10.72
CA ALA A 35 10.89 -1.31 10.47
C ALA A 35 9.99 -2.06 11.47
N ARG A 36 10.06 -1.70 12.77
CA ARG A 36 9.22 -2.29 13.81
C ARG A 36 7.73 -2.05 13.56
N PHE A 37 7.32 -0.79 13.37
CA PHE A 37 5.91 -0.48 13.19
C PHE A 37 5.36 -1.03 11.88
N ALA A 38 6.16 -1.03 10.80
CA ALA A 38 5.76 -1.63 9.53
C ALA A 38 5.38 -3.11 9.70
N LEU A 39 6.25 -3.91 10.34
CA LEU A 39 5.99 -5.33 10.59
C LEU A 39 4.80 -5.54 11.53
N GLN A 40 4.74 -4.80 12.64
CA GLN A 40 3.67 -4.96 13.64
C GLN A 40 2.29 -4.61 13.07
N ASN A 41 2.18 -3.51 12.32
CA ASN A 41 0.93 -3.10 11.70
C ASN A 41 0.50 -4.09 10.59
N ALA A 42 1.45 -4.56 9.78
CA ALA A 42 1.18 -5.56 8.75
C ALA A 42 0.67 -6.88 9.38
N ALA A 43 1.34 -7.37 10.42
CA ALA A 43 0.91 -8.56 11.14
C ALA A 43 -0.49 -8.39 11.78
N SER A 44 -0.79 -7.20 12.32
CA SER A 44 -2.10 -6.89 12.90
C SER A 44 -3.22 -6.94 11.86
N VAL A 45 -3.04 -6.29 10.71
CA VAL A 45 -4.04 -6.30 9.62
C VAL A 45 -4.15 -7.71 9.02
N ALA A 46 -3.04 -8.40 8.79
CA ALA A 46 -3.06 -9.77 8.29
C ALA A 46 -3.79 -10.72 9.25
N GLY A 47 -3.57 -10.59 10.56
CA GLY A 47 -4.29 -11.37 11.58
C GLY A 47 -5.80 -11.11 11.57
N LEU A 48 -6.20 -9.85 11.43
CA LEU A 48 -7.62 -9.49 11.27
C LEU A 48 -8.21 -10.14 10.02
N LEU A 49 -7.53 -10.02 8.87
CA LEU A 49 -8.02 -10.56 7.59
C LEU A 49 -8.13 -12.10 7.61
N LEU A 50 -7.14 -12.79 8.20
CA LEU A 50 -7.14 -14.27 8.29
C LEU A 50 -8.25 -14.83 9.18
N THR A 51 -8.75 -14.04 10.13
CA THR A 51 -9.79 -14.48 11.08
C THR A 51 -11.17 -13.91 10.76
N THR A 52 -11.28 -13.09 9.71
CA THR A 52 -12.54 -12.51 9.26
C THR A 52 -13.16 -13.40 8.18
N GLU A 53 -14.22 -14.12 8.54
CA GLU A 53 -14.91 -15.06 7.64
C GLU A 53 -15.80 -14.39 6.58
N ALA A 54 -16.24 -13.14 6.81
CA ALA A 54 -17.12 -12.43 5.91
C ALA A 54 -16.87 -10.91 5.92
N MET A 55 -16.99 -10.28 4.75
CA MET A 55 -16.99 -8.84 4.58
C MET A 55 -18.28 -8.41 3.86
N VAL A 56 -18.98 -7.43 4.42
CA VAL A 56 -20.20 -6.86 3.83
C VAL A 56 -19.86 -5.50 3.24
N ALA A 57 -20.28 -5.26 2.00
CA ALA A 57 -20.13 -3.98 1.32
C ALA A 57 -21.45 -3.56 0.69
N GLU A 58 -21.71 -2.26 0.66
CA GLU A 58 -22.87 -1.68 -0.03
C GLU A 58 -22.63 -1.61 -1.54
N LYS A 59 -23.70 -1.84 -2.33
CA LYS A 59 -23.62 -1.71 -3.78
C LYS A 59 -23.44 -0.22 -4.13
N PRO A 60 -22.48 0.13 -5.01
CA PRO A 60 -22.32 1.50 -5.45
C PRO A 60 -23.63 2.06 -6.02
N GLU A 61 -24.07 3.21 -5.52
CA GLU A 61 -25.25 3.87 -6.06
C GLU A 61 -24.99 4.32 -7.49
N LYS A 62 -25.95 4.06 -8.39
CA LYS A 62 -25.96 4.73 -9.69
C LYS A 62 -26.22 6.21 -9.41
N LYS A 63 -25.23 7.08 -9.63
CA LYS A 63 -25.44 8.53 -9.64
C LYS A 63 -26.65 8.80 -10.54
N LYS A 64 -27.75 9.31 -9.96
CA LYS A 64 -28.87 9.82 -10.76
C LYS A 64 -28.27 10.88 -11.68
N ALA A 65 -28.35 10.65 -13.00
CA ALA A 65 -28.10 11.70 -13.97
C ALA A 65 -28.96 12.88 -13.50
N HIS A 66 -28.31 14.01 -13.21
CA HIS A 66 -29.01 15.20 -12.79
C HIS A 66 -30.09 15.45 -13.85
N ALA A 67 -31.36 15.40 -13.43
CA ALA A 67 -32.45 15.82 -14.27
C ALA A 67 -32.22 17.32 -14.49
N MET A 68 -31.53 17.66 -15.57
CA MET A 68 -31.42 19.02 -16.06
C MET A 68 -32.87 19.48 -16.26
N PRO A 69 -33.33 20.54 -15.58
CA PRO A 69 -34.66 21.05 -15.79
C PRO A 69 -34.81 21.40 -17.28
N SER A 70 -35.81 20.81 -17.92
CA SER A 70 -36.24 21.16 -19.25
C SER A 70 -36.57 22.66 -19.27
N MET A 71 -35.75 23.46 -19.95
CA MET A 71 -36.17 24.81 -20.34
C MET A 71 -37.43 24.67 -21.22
N PRO A 72 -38.51 25.41 -20.94
CA PRO A 72 -39.63 25.48 -21.86
C PRO A 72 -39.17 26.13 -23.18
N PRO A 73 -39.78 25.78 -24.33
CA PRO A 73 -39.44 26.42 -25.60
C PRO A 73 -39.73 27.93 -25.51
N GLU A 74 -38.73 28.75 -25.83
CA GLU A 74 -39.00 30.13 -26.23
C GLU A 74 -39.74 30.09 -27.56
N ASP A 75 -41.07 30.15 -27.49
CA ASP A 75 -41.89 30.45 -28.65
C ASP A 75 -41.90 31.97 -28.86
N MET A 76 -41.31 32.32 -29.99
CA MET A 76 -41.35 33.63 -30.62
C MET A 76 -42.78 34.14 -30.76
N TYR A 77 -43.02 35.36 -30.28
CA TYR A 77 -43.85 36.47 -30.80
C TYR A 77 -44.42 37.33 -29.67
#